data_AF-A0A7Y8C2T7-F1
#
_entry.id   AF-A0A7Y8C2T7-F1
#
_cell.length_a   1.000
_cell.length_b   1.000
_cell.length_c   1.000
_cell.angle_alpha   90.00
_cell.angle_beta   90.00
_cell.angle_gamma   90.00
#
_symmetry.space_group_name_H-M   'P 1'
#
loop_
_entity.id
_entity.type
_entity.pdbx_description
1 polymer ?
#
loop_
_entity_poly.entity_id
_entity_poly.type
_entity_poly.pdbx_seq_one_letter_code
_entity_poly.pdbx_strand_id
1 'polypeptide(L)'
;MAKKITPDPPPVSNGSVKSTRPDATRLLDTLTLTVSKTINYADPLRPTIFAIQPGVNAQDALIYVSKLLEVAELNGDEISLHTNPVERSLFWGMLHSVEIARAVVDALLEGSSPHPHASPALDDQPV
;
A
#
# COMPACT_ATOMS: atom_id res chain seq x y z
N MET A 1 -8.98 13.76 60.83
CA MET A 1 -8.94 12.43 60.20
C MET A 1 -9.29 12.59 58.73
N ALA A 2 -8.33 12.44 57.82
CA ALA A 2 -8.57 12.24 56.39
C ALA A 2 -7.27 11.70 55.77
N LYS A 3 -7.22 10.40 55.45
CA LYS A 3 -6.07 9.77 54.78
C LYS A 3 -6.24 10.00 53.28
N LYS A 4 -5.39 10.85 52.70
CA LYS A 4 -5.27 11.07 51.25
C LYS A 4 -4.69 9.79 50.63
N ILE A 5 -5.53 9.02 49.95
CA ILE A 5 -5.13 7.80 49.24
C ILE A 5 -4.50 8.25 47.92
N THR A 6 -3.19 8.06 47.79
CA THR A 6 -2.47 8.25 46.52
C THR A 6 -2.81 7.07 45.61
N PRO A 7 -3.22 7.28 44.35
CA PRO A 7 -3.44 6.16 43.43
C PRO A 7 -2.09 5.60 42.99
N ASP A 8 -2.01 4.27 42.97
CA ASP A 8 -0.84 3.52 42.48
C ASP A 8 -0.66 3.74 40.97
N PRO A 9 0.58 3.97 40.47
CA PRO A 9 0.83 4.05 39.04
C PRO A 9 0.63 2.69 38.35
N PRO A 10 0.14 2.65 37.10
CA PRO A 10 0.00 1.40 36.37
C PRO A 10 1.37 0.75 36.11
N PRO A 11 1.47 -0.58 36.10
CA PRO A 11 2.71 -1.26 35.78
C PRO A 11 3.12 -0.94 34.34
N VAL A 12 4.35 -0.43 34.19
CA VAL A 12 5.04 -0.31 32.90
C VAL A 12 5.27 -1.72 32.35
N SER A 13 4.33 -2.18 31.53
CA SER A 13 4.51 -3.39 30.73
C SER A 13 5.49 -3.08 29.61
N ASN A 14 6.79 -3.19 29.91
CA ASN A 14 7.88 -3.29 28.93
C ASN A 14 7.84 -4.64 28.19
N GLY A 15 6.66 -5.03 27.71
CA GLY A 15 6.52 -6.00 26.66
C GLY A 15 6.86 -5.29 25.36
N SER A 16 8.15 -5.29 25.00
CA SER A 16 8.52 -5.17 23.59
C SER A 16 7.87 -6.35 22.90
N VAL A 17 6.62 -6.16 22.48
CA VAL A 17 6.01 -6.98 21.46
C VAL A 17 6.89 -6.70 20.26
N LYS A 18 7.88 -7.58 20.03
CA LYS A 18 8.52 -7.74 18.73
C LYS A 18 7.36 -8.04 17.80
N SER A 19 6.77 -6.97 17.27
CA SER A 19 5.86 -7.01 16.16
C SER A 19 6.65 -7.71 15.10
N THR A 20 6.41 -9.01 14.97
CA THR A 20 7.01 -9.83 13.93
C THR A 20 6.19 -9.49 12.70
N ARG A 21 6.24 -8.21 12.31
CA ARG A 21 5.65 -7.73 11.07
C ARG A 21 6.45 -8.49 10.02
N PRO A 22 5.85 -9.44 9.29
CA PRO A 22 6.54 -10.07 8.18
C PRO A 22 7.06 -8.93 7.32
N ASP A 23 8.39 -8.91 7.18
CA ASP A 23 9.16 -7.92 6.46
C ASP A 23 8.53 -7.79 5.06
N ALA A 24 7.81 -6.69 4.80
CA ALA A 24 7.12 -6.48 3.52
C ALA A 24 8.10 -6.55 2.34
N THR A 25 9.37 -6.24 2.61
CA THR A 25 10.55 -6.50 1.77
C THR A 25 10.52 -7.91 1.17
N ARG A 26 10.30 -8.95 1.98
CA ARG A 26 10.30 -10.35 1.50
C ARG A 26 9.14 -10.70 0.57
N LEU A 27 8.00 -10.01 0.62
CA LEU A 27 6.83 -10.37 -0.18
C LEU A 27 6.99 -9.93 -1.64
N LEU A 28 7.45 -8.70 -1.88
CA LEU A 28 7.78 -8.27 -3.24
C LEU A 28 9.04 -8.94 -3.77
N ASP A 29 10.01 -9.29 -2.90
CA ASP A 29 11.13 -10.16 -3.30
C ASP A 29 10.66 -11.54 -3.79
N THR A 30 9.52 -12.03 -3.30
CA THR A 30 8.91 -13.30 -3.76
C THR A 30 8.17 -13.11 -5.09
N LEU A 31 7.58 -11.93 -5.32
CA LEU A 31 6.96 -11.53 -6.58
C LEU A 31 8.03 -10.98 -7.52
N THR A 32 8.84 -11.86 -8.12
CA THR A 32 9.99 -11.43 -8.94
C THR A 32 9.55 -10.85 -10.28
N LEU A 33 8.83 -11.64 -11.07
CA LEU A 33 8.46 -11.33 -12.45
C LEU A 33 6.98 -11.60 -12.70
N THR A 34 6.37 -10.83 -13.58
CA THR A 34 5.04 -11.17 -14.12
C THR A 34 5.09 -12.53 -14.79
N VAL A 35 4.03 -13.29 -14.58
CA VAL A 35 3.75 -14.49 -15.37
C VAL A 35 2.91 -14.11 -16.58
N SER A 36 2.97 -14.93 -17.63
CA SER A 36 2.12 -14.73 -18.80
C SER A 36 0.65 -14.86 -18.41
N LYS A 37 -0.17 -13.90 -18.80
CA LYS A 37 -1.63 -13.99 -18.70
C LYS A 37 -2.21 -13.79 -20.09
N THR A 38 -2.76 -14.86 -20.65
CA THR A 38 -3.36 -14.82 -21.98
C THR A 38 -4.74 -14.16 -21.94
N ILE A 39 -5.20 -13.71 -23.10
CA ILE A 39 -6.56 -13.26 -23.30
C ILE A 39 -7.52 -14.40 -22.94
N ASN A 40 -8.49 -14.10 -22.08
CA ASN A 40 -9.55 -15.01 -21.66
C ASN A 40 -10.92 -14.42 -22.05
N TYR A 41 -11.63 -15.13 -22.92
CA TYR A 41 -12.98 -14.80 -23.38
C TYR A 41 -14.09 -15.57 -22.62
N ALA A 42 -13.72 -16.36 -21.61
CA ALA A 42 -14.66 -17.21 -20.89
C ALA A 42 -15.63 -16.43 -19.99
N ASP A 43 -15.29 -15.20 -19.60
CA ASP A 43 -16.23 -14.28 -18.95
C ASP A 43 -16.90 -13.40 -20.02
N PRO A 44 -18.18 -13.62 -20.36
CA PRO A 44 -18.88 -12.86 -21.39
C PRO A 44 -19.12 -11.39 -20.98
N LEU A 45 -19.07 -11.08 -19.69
CA LEU A 45 -19.32 -9.75 -19.16
C LEU A 45 -18.02 -8.97 -18.95
N ARG A 46 -16.88 -9.66 -18.79
CA ARG A 46 -15.56 -9.06 -18.56
C ARG A 46 -14.45 -9.78 -19.33
N PRO A 47 -14.51 -9.82 -20.68
CA PRO A 47 -13.44 -10.42 -21.47
C PRO A 47 -12.15 -9.62 -21.30
N THR A 48 -11.04 -10.29 -21.02
CA THR A 48 -9.74 -9.61 -20.91
C THR A 48 -9.19 -9.40 -22.31
N ILE A 49 -9.18 -8.17 -22.83
CA ILE A 49 -8.71 -7.89 -24.20
C ILE A 49 -7.19 -7.69 -24.32
N PHE A 50 -6.47 -7.66 -23.20
CA PHE A 50 -5.02 -7.51 -23.16
C PHE A 50 -4.36 -8.75 -22.54
N ALA A 51 -3.24 -9.17 -23.12
CA ALA A 51 -2.37 -10.19 -22.54
C ALA A 51 -1.25 -9.51 -21.73
N ILE A 52 -0.85 -10.13 -20.62
CA ILE A 52 0.31 -9.71 -19.83
C ILE A 52 1.52 -10.50 -20.30
N GLN A 53 2.59 -9.79 -20.69
CA GLN A 53 3.86 -10.42 -21.04
C GLN A 53 4.57 -10.94 -19.78
N PRO A 54 5.16 -12.14 -19.84
CA PRO A 54 5.99 -12.64 -18.74
C PRO A 54 7.31 -11.86 -18.66
N GLY A 55 7.94 -11.87 -17.48
CA GLY A 55 9.29 -11.34 -17.31
C GLY A 55 9.37 -9.82 -17.04
N VAL A 56 8.25 -9.14 -16.83
CA VAL A 56 8.26 -7.75 -16.34
C VAL A 56 8.52 -7.79 -14.83
N ASN A 57 9.44 -6.97 -14.34
CA ASN A 57 9.70 -6.86 -12.91
C ASN A 57 8.40 -6.45 -12.17
N ALA A 58 8.07 -7.15 -11.07
CA ALA A 58 6.80 -6.89 -10.39
C ALA A 58 6.74 -5.50 -9.73
N GLN A 59 7.87 -4.99 -9.23
CA GLN A 59 7.95 -3.64 -8.69
C GLN A 59 7.67 -2.61 -9.78
N ASP A 60 8.29 -2.74 -10.95
CA ASP A 60 8.02 -1.86 -12.10
C ASP A 60 6.56 -1.93 -12.55
N ALA A 61 5.99 -3.14 -12.59
CA ALA A 61 4.58 -3.35 -12.91
C ALA A 61 3.67 -2.66 -11.89
N LEU A 62 3.96 -2.78 -10.59
CA LEU A 62 3.20 -2.13 -9.52
C LEU A 62 3.33 -0.61 -9.54
N ILE A 63 4.52 -0.06 -9.86
CA ILE A 63 4.71 1.38 -10.09
C ILE A 63 3.79 1.85 -11.22
N TYR A 64 3.70 1.08 -12.31
CA TYR A 64 2.82 1.44 -13.42
C TYR A 64 1.34 1.34 -13.03
N VAL A 65 0.95 0.32 -12.27
CA VAL A 65 -0.41 0.18 -11.73
C VAL A 65 -0.77 1.37 -10.83
N SER A 66 0.11 1.78 -9.92
CA SER A 66 -0.12 2.96 -9.08
C SER A 66 -0.40 4.20 -9.93
N LYS A 67 0.40 4.46 -10.98
CA LYS A 67 0.18 5.57 -11.91
C LYS A 67 -1.16 5.49 -12.65
N LEU A 68 -1.58 4.29 -13.07
CA LEU A 68 -2.88 4.10 -13.72
C LEU A 68 -4.04 4.39 -12.76
N LEU A 69 -3.90 4.00 -11.49
CA LEU A 69 -4.89 4.31 -10.45
C LEU A 69 -4.93 5.81 -10.14
N GLU A 70 -3.80 6.52 -10.16
CA GLU A 70 -3.75 7.99 -10.08
C GLU A 70 -4.60 8.65 -11.16
N VAL A 71 -4.41 8.20 -12.40
CA VAL A 71 -5.14 8.76 -13.54
C VAL A 71 -6.63 8.46 -13.41
N ALA A 72 -6.98 7.29 -12.89
CA ALA A 72 -8.37 6.95 -12.61
C ALA A 72 -8.98 7.83 -11.50
N GLU A 73 -8.22 8.14 -10.45
CA GLU A 73 -8.63 9.06 -9.38
C GLU A 73 -8.86 10.48 -9.92
N LEU A 74 -7.88 11.04 -10.62
CA LEU A 74 -7.97 12.38 -11.21
C LEU A 74 -9.12 12.50 -12.21
N ASN A 75 -9.29 11.50 -13.09
CA ASN A 75 -10.43 11.47 -14.00
C ASN A 75 -11.75 11.32 -13.24
N GLY A 76 -11.75 10.56 -12.15
CA GLY A 76 -12.91 10.34 -11.33
C GLY A 76 -13.38 11.60 -10.63
N ASP A 77 -12.47 12.36 -10.04
CA ASP A 77 -12.76 13.66 -9.43
C ASP A 77 -13.45 14.59 -10.43
N GLU A 78 -12.90 14.73 -11.64
CA GLU A 78 -13.47 15.56 -12.70
C GLU A 78 -14.87 15.08 -13.14
N ILE A 79 -15.07 13.78 -13.29
CA ILE A 79 -16.39 13.20 -13.64
C ILE A 79 -17.40 13.46 -12.51
N SER A 80 -16.98 13.31 -11.25
CA SER A 80 -17.85 13.46 -10.08
C SER A 80 -18.51 14.84 -10.00
N LEU A 81 -17.85 15.88 -10.51
CA LEU A 81 -18.39 17.24 -10.58
C LEU A 81 -19.62 17.33 -11.46
N HIS A 82 -19.73 16.49 -12.49
CA HIS A 82 -20.77 16.56 -13.54
C HIS A 82 -21.93 15.56 -13.35
N THR A 83 -21.86 14.68 -12.35
CA THR A 83 -22.90 13.67 -12.08
C THR A 83 -24.09 14.24 -11.31
N ASN A 84 -25.27 13.62 -11.42
CA ASN A 84 -26.39 13.98 -10.55
C ASN A 84 -26.15 13.49 -9.10
N PRO A 85 -26.87 13.99 -8.08
CA PRO A 85 -26.58 13.65 -6.68
C PRO A 85 -26.62 12.15 -6.33
N VAL A 86 -27.50 11.37 -6.96
CA VAL A 86 -27.61 9.92 -6.69
C VAL A 86 -26.42 9.19 -7.32
N GLU A 87 -26.16 9.45 -8.60
CA GLU A 87 -25.01 8.89 -9.32
C GLU A 87 -23.69 9.30 -8.66
N ARG A 88 -23.59 10.53 -8.18
CA ARG A 88 -22.43 11.05 -7.45
C ARG A 88 -22.12 10.18 -6.24
N SER A 89 -23.13 9.78 -5.45
CA SER A 89 -22.91 8.94 -4.27
C SER A 89 -22.38 7.54 -4.63
N LEU A 90 -22.92 6.92 -5.68
CA LEU A 90 -22.45 5.63 -6.18
C LEU A 90 -21.04 5.73 -6.77
N PHE A 91 -20.79 6.81 -7.49
CA PHE A 91 -19.50 7.11 -8.11
C PHE A 91 -18.41 7.34 -7.07
N TRP A 92 -18.69 8.10 -6.00
CA TRP A 92 -17.77 8.25 -4.87
C TRP A 92 -17.44 6.93 -4.20
N GLY A 93 -18.42 6.04 -4.02
CA GLY A 93 -18.15 4.70 -3.49
C GLY A 93 -17.21 3.87 -4.36
N MET A 94 -17.35 3.99 -5.69
CA MET A 94 -16.41 3.39 -6.64
C MET A 94 -15.03 4.06 -6.58
N LEU A 95 -14.97 5.39 -6.57
CA LEU A 95 -13.72 6.17 -6.54
C LEU A 95 -12.90 5.85 -5.30
N HIS A 96 -13.55 5.72 -4.14
CA HIS A 96 -12.89 5.31 -2.91
C HIS A 96 -12.25 3.91 -3.00
N SER A 97 -12.84 3.00 -3.77
CA SER A 97 -12.23 1.68 -4.02
C SER A 97 -10.94 1.80 -4.83
N VAL A 98 -10.84 2.80 -5.71
CA VAL A 98 -9.63 3.12 -6.49
C VAL A 98 -8.57 3.73 -5.58
N GLU A 99 -8.93 4.72 -4.76
CA GLU A 99 -8.04 5.36 -3.77
C GLU A 99 -7.40 4.34 -2.83
N ILE A 100 -8.21 3.42 -2.27
CA ILE A 100 -7.71 2.36 -1.41
C ILE A 100 -6.75 1.44 -2.18
N ALA A 101 -7.09 1.08 -3.42
CA ALA A 101 -6.23 0.23 -4.22
C ALA A 101 -4.87 0.89 -4.46
N ARG A 102 -4.84 2.18 -4.79
CA ARG A 102 -3.60 2.94 -4.97
C ARG A 102 -2.80 3.00 -3.67
N ALA A 103 -3.43 3.39 -2.57
CA ALA A 103 -2.77 3.50 -1.26
C ALA A 103 -2.13 2.18 -0.81
N VAL A 104 -2.80 1.04 -1.08
CA VAL A 104 -2.24 -0.29 -0.80
C VAL A 104 -1.03 -0.59 -1.70
N VAL A 105 -1.11 -0.29 -2.99
CA VAL A 105 0.01 -0.48 -3.92
C VAL A 105 1.22 0.38 -3.53
N ASP A 106 0.99 1.64 -3.20
CA ASP A 106 2.04 2.57 -2.76
C ASP A 106 2.71 2.07 -1.47
N ALA A 107 1.91 1.64 -0.49
CA ALA A 107 2.44 1.06 0.75
C ALA A 107 3.26 -0.22 0.53
N LEU A 108 2.89 -1.06 -0.46
CA LEU A 108 3.68 -2.22 -0.85
C LEU A 108 5.03 -1.81 -1.46
N LEU A 109 5.02 -0.83 -2.37
CA LEU A 109 6.22 -0.30 -3.02
C LEU A 109 7.18 0.33 -2.01
N GLU A 110 6.67 1.17 -1.10
CA GLU A 110 7.46 1.77 -0.01
C GLU A 110 8.10 0.70 0.89
N GLY A 111 7.32 -0.35 1.22
CA GLY A 111 7.80 -1.48 2.02
C GLY A 111 8.85 -2.35 1.34
N SER A 112 9.00 -2.28 0.01
CA SER A 112 10.05 -2.99 -0.75
C SER A 112 11.33 -2.20 -0.94
N SER A 113 11.32 -0.88 -0.72
CA SER A 113 12.52 -0.08 -0.86
C SER A 113 13.50 -0.40 0.28
N PRO A 114 14.73 -0.85 -0.01
CA PRO A 114 15.73 -1.07 1.03
C PRO A 114 15.98 0.27 1.71
N HIS A 115 15.55 0.38 2.97
CA HIS A 115 15.83 1.57 3.76
C HIS A 115 17.34 1.74 3.83
N PRO A 116 17.89 2.93 3.49
CA PRO A 116 19.30 3.17 3.67
C PRO A 116 19.56 3.09 5.17
N HIS A 117 20.21 2.01 5.60
CA HIS A 117 20.73 1.87 6.94
C HIS A 117 21.59 3.12 7.21
N ALA A 118 21.14 3.96 8.13
CA ALA A 118 21.93 5.07 8.64
C ALA A 118 23.27 4.48 9.13
N SER A 119 24.36 4.82 8.44
CA SER A 119 25.71 4.45 8.86
C SER A 119 25.91 4.92 10.32
N PRO A 120 26.36 4.06 11.23
CA PRO A 120 26.75 4.52 12.56
C PRO A 120 27.93 5.47 12.37
N ALA A 121 27.75 6.72 12.80
CA ALA A 121 28.78 7.73 12.80
C ALA A 121 30.01 7.20 13.55
N LEU A 122 31.17 7.33 12.91
CA LEU A 122 32.47 6.96 13.47
C LEU A 122 32.64 7.55 14.87
N ASP A 123 32.99 6.69 15.82
CA ASP A 123 33.50 7.04 17.15
C ASP A 123 34.64 8.07 17.02
N ASP A 124 34.42 9.23 17.63
CA ASP A 124 35.42 10.26 17.89
C ASP A 124 36.27 9.78 19.09
N GLN A 125 37.51 9.35 18.83
CA GLN A 125 38.47 8.92 19.85
C GLN A 125 39.46 10.05 20.13
N PRO A 126 39.51 10.63 21.34
CA PRO A 126 40.52 11.62 21.67
C PRO A 126 41.84 10.92 22.07
N VAL A 127 42.94 11.52 21.61
CA VAL A 127 44.34 11.25 21.98
C VAL A 127 44.71 11.86 23.33
#